data_AF-G4ZV51-F1
#
_entry.id   AF-G4ZV51-F1
#
_cell.length_a   1.000
_cell.length_b   1.000
_cell.length_c   1.000
_cell.angle_alpha   90.00
_cell.angle_beta   90.00
_cell.angle_gamma   90.00
#
_symmetry.space_group_name_H-M   'P 1'
#
loop_
_entity.id
_entity.type
_entity.pdbx_description
1 polymer ?
#
loop_
_entity_poly.entity_id
_entity_poly.type
_entity_poly.pdbx_seq_one_letter_code
_entity_poly.pdbx_strand_id
1 'polypeptide(L)'
;MLTTLLKPTQAQLQKLLINGESADDVFTRMKPNKAGNLLLHDEEFARWLTYADDLKIKHPAIKTSAILTLTAHYGDDGLYKLIEAGLKNEGTETVATKLKTELMKHWVATAKVPDKVFHIMKLDKVETDILSNPEFINWARYVDDFNAKYHKQSTSMVPTVLNYYSDDVIFKMTEAAKSVEETKAIATKLQEELVQAWLKSKKTPDEALVDFGLGKKTRYSKNPVEPLLERALFNSWVKYLDDYNVLYPEKKTTVIEALTRRFGDANVAKMITKAKKEVVTRSLATKLEAAQLEIWLSSGKSVEDVFNLLKLDYAGVFFSEHHLINTLVSYMNVFIKENPSKAATVFSTVETLLEGRPLGQILMLAA
;
A
#
# COMPACT_ATOMS: atom_id res chain seq x y z
N MET A 1 -15.59 -22.61 60.14
CA MET A 1 -14.47 -21.65 59.99
C MET A 1 -14.31 -21.33 58.51
N LEU A 2 -14.59 -20.09 58.13
CA LEU A 2 -14.30 -19.59 56.78
C LEU A 2 -12.79 -19.35 56.69
N THR A 3 -12.07 -20.25 56.02
CA THR A 3 -10.66 -20.05 55.68
C THR A 3 -10.57 -18.89 54.69
N THR A 4 -10.22 -17.72 55.20
CA THR A 4 -9.60 -16.66 54.41
C THR A 4 -8.32 -17.23 53.81
N LEU A 5 -8.41 -17.69 52.56
CA LEU A 5 -7.27 -18.12 51.75
C LEU A 5 -6.32 -16.93 51.59
N LEU A 6 -5.29 -16.88 52.43
CA LEU A 6 -4.13 -16.00 52.27
C LEU A 6 -3.41 -16.38 50.98
N LYS A 7 -2.97 -15.38 50.22
CA LYS A 7 -2.18 -15.58 49.01
C LYS A 7 -0.86 -16.31 49.36
N PRO A 8 -0.36 -17.19 48.47
CA PRO A 8 0.74 -18.08 48.80
C PRO A 8 2.07 -17.34 49.07
N THR A 9 2.77 -17.72 50.14
CA THR A 9 4.14 -17.27 50.45
C THR A 9 5.16 -17.91 49.50
N GLN A 10 6.40 -17.38 49.45
CA GLN A 10 7.47 -17.96 48.64
C GLN A 10 7.74 -19.44 48.97
N ALA A 11 7.72 -19.81 50.25
CA ALA A 11 7.88 -21.20 50.68
C ALA A 11 6.72 -22.10 50.20
N GLN A 12 5.50 -21.57 50.16
CA GLN A 12 4.34 -22.30 49.64
C GLN A 12 4.44 -22.49 48.13
N LEU A 13 4.86 -21.48 47.37
CA LEU A 13 5.09 -21.60 45.92
C LEU A 13 6.16 -22.65 45.58
N GLN A 14 7.25 -22.72 46.36
CA GLN A 14 8.27 -23.77 46.18
C GLN A 14 7.72 -25.19 46.41
N LYS A 15 6.85 -25.37 47.42
CA LYS A 15 6.19 -26.66 47.64
C LYS A 15 5.25 -27.04 46.49
N LEU A 16 4.46 -26.08 46.00
CA LEU A 16 3.57 -26.29 44.85
C LEU A 16 4.37 -26.59 43.58
N LEU A 17 5.55 -26.00 43.43
CA LEU A 17 6.44 -26.22 42.29
C LEU A 17 7.02 -27.64 42.30
N ILE A 18 7.45 -28.14 43.45
CA ILE A 18 7.91 -29.53 43.59
C ILE A 18 6.80 -30.51 43.20
N ASN A 19 5.58 -30.23 43.62
CA ASN A 19 4.42 -31.07 43.34
C ASN A 19 3.92 -30.97 41.89
N GLY A 20 4.47 -30.05 41.08
CA GLY A 20 4.04 -29.85 39.70
C GLY A 20 2.62 -29.30 39.58
N GLU A 21 2.18 -28.50 40.56
CA GLU A 21 0.87 -27.85 40.49
C GLU A 21 0.78 -26.94 39.26
N SER A 22 -0.38 -26.82 38.62
CA SER A 22 -0.50 -26.00 37.41
C SER A 22 -0.43 -24.50 37.74
N ALA A 23 0.14 -23.70 36.82
CA ALA A 23 0.15 -22.25 36.94
C ALA A 23 -1.25 -21.64 37.06
N ASP A 24 -2.24 -22.26 36.40
CA ASP A 24 -3.65 -21.86 36.40
C ASP A 24 -4.32 -22.06 37.77
N ASP A 25 -4.10 -23.21 38.40
CA ASP A 25 -4.64 -23.50 39.74
C ASP A 25 -4.05 -22.52 40.78
N VAL A 26 -2.74 -22.29 40.71
CA VAL A 26 -2.07 -21.34 41.61
C VAL A 26 -2.57 -19.92 41.36
N PHE A 27 -2.74 -19.51 40.11
CA PHE A 27 -3.27 -18.18 39.76
C PHE A 27 -4.70 -17.99 40.29
N THR A 28 -5.57 -18.98 40.09
CA THR A 28 -6.96 -18.96 40.56
C THR A 28 -7.03 -18.83 42.09
N ARG A 29 -6.13 -19.53 42.82
CA ARG A 29 -6.04 -19.43 44.29
C ARG A 29 -5.65 -18.03 44.77
N MET A 30 -4.87 -17.28 43.98
CA MET A 30 -4.47 -15.91 44.32
C MET A 30 -5.61 -14.90 44.24
N LYS A 31 -6.76 -15.27 43.64
CA LYS A 31 -7.96 -14.40 43.46
C LYS A 31 -7.62 -13.02 42.87
N PRO A 32 -7.01 -12.97 41.68
CA PRO A 32 -6.47 -11.76 41.08
C PRO A 32 -7.54 -10.73 40.68
N ASN A 33 -8.81 -11.12 40.57
CA ASN A 33 -9.93 -10.26 40.15
C ASN A 33 -10.15 -9.00 41.04
N LYS A 34 -9.49 -8.90 42.20
CA LYS A 34 -9.49 -7.69 43.02
C LYS A 34 -8.48 -6.63 42.58
N ALA A 35 -7.46 -7.00 41.81
CA ALA A 35 -6.37 -6.09 41.44
C ALA A 35 -6.68 -5.25 40.20
N GLY A 36 -7.51 -5.74 39.27
CA GLY A 36 -7.86 -5.00 38.04
C GLY A 36 -6.61 -4.51 37.29
N ASN A 37 -6.56 -3.22 36.99
CA ASN A 37 -5.42 -2.59 36.30
C ASN A 37 -4.14 -2.51 37.17
N LEU A 38 -4.22 -2.80 38.47
CA LEU A 38 -3.09 -2.77 39.39
C LEU A 38 -2.38 -4.13 39.51
N LEU A 39 -2.84 -5.16 38.79
CA LEU A 39 -2.27 -6.52 38.88
C LEU A 39 -0.76 -6.54 38.66
N LEU A 40 -0.26 -5.73 37.73
CA LEU A 40 1.17 -5.70 37.40
C LEU A 40 2.03 -5.06 38.51
N HIS A 41 1.43 -4.30 39.42
CA HIS A 41 2.10 -3.76 40.62
C HIS A 41 2.12 -4.76 41.79
N ASP A 42 1.37 -5.86 41.70
CA ASP A 42 1.25 -6.82 42.78
C ASP A 42 2.53 -7.69 42.86
N GLU A 43 3.29 -7.56 43.95
CA GLU A 43 4.48 -8.38 44.20
C GLU A 43 4.16 -9.88 44.22
N GLU A 44 2.94 -10.26 44.59
CA GLU A 44 2.49 -11.65 44.54
C GLU A 44 2.29 -12.13 43.11
N PHE A 45 1.82 -11.25 42.22
CA PHE A 45 1.74 -11.52 40.80
C PHE A 45 3.14 -11.71 40.20
N ALA A 46 4.11 -10.87 40.56
CA ALA A 46 5.49 -11.04 40.14
C ALA A 46 6.07 -12.39 40.62
N ARG A 47 5.83 -12.79 41.87
CA ARG A 47 6.23 -14.10 42.39
C ARG A 47 5.57 -15.26 41.64
N TRP A 48 4.30 -15.11 41.25
CA TRP A 48 3.61 -16.11 40.44
C TRP A 48 4.17 -16.22 39.02
N LEU A 49 4.58 -15.12 38.39
CA LEU A 49 5.26 -15.16 37.10
C LEU A 49 6.56 -15.97 37.18
N THR A 50 7.37 -15.75 38.22
CA THR A 50 8.58 -16.55 38.47
C THR A 50 8.25 -18.02 38.69
N TYR A 51 7.21 -18.31 39.47
CA TYR A 51 6.74 -19.68 39.68
C TYR A 51 6.34 -20.36 38.37
N ALA A 52 5.62 -19.68 37.48
CA ALA A 52 5.19 -20.24 36.20
C ALA A 52 6.38 -20.51 35.26
N ASP A 53 7.40 -19.65 35.27
CA ASP A 53 8.65 -19.87 34.54
C ASP A 53 9.41 -21.09 35.10
N ASP A 54 9.57 -21.17 36.41
CA ASP A 54 10.23 -22.29 37.09
C ASP A 54 9.48 -23.61 36.85
N LEU A 55 8.15 -23.58 36.83
CA LEU A 55 7.30 -24.75 36.55
C LEU A 55 7.56 -25.29 35.15
N LYS A 56 7.63 -24.42 34.15
CA LYS A 56 7.96 -24.79 32.77
C LYS A 56 9.34 -25.45 32.65
N ILE A 57 10.32 -25.00 33.44
CA ILE A 57 11.68 -25.55 33.45
C ILE A 57 11.75 -26.90 34.16
N LYS A 58 11.16 -27.00 35.37
CA LYS A 58 11.24 -28.22 36.20
C LYS A 58 10.30 -29.32 35.75
N HIS A 59 9.18 -28.96 35.12
CA HIS A 59 8.15 -29.89 34.67
C HIS A 59 7.76 -29.65 33.21
N PRO A 60 8.68 -29.86 32.25
CA PRO A 60 8.46 -29.54 30.83
C PRO A 60 7.31 -30.33 30.19
N ALA A 61 6.89 -31.45 30.80
CA ALA A 61 5.73 -32.22 30.38
C ALA A 61 4.40 -31.48 30.64
N ILE A 62 4.38 -30.55 31.61
CA ILE A 62 3.22 -29.70 31.89
C ILE A 62 3.23 -28.56 30.87
N LYS A 63 2.41 -28.69 29.83
CA LYS A 63 2.29 -27.71 28.74
C LYS A 63 1.54 -26.44 29.15
N THR A 64 1.93 -25.83 30.27
CA THR A 64 1.35 -24.58 30.76
C THR A 64 2.39 -23.45 30.76
N SER A 65 1.91 -22.21 30.77
CA SER A 65 2.74 -21.01 30.91
C SER A 65 1.93 -19.90 31.57
N ALA A 66 2.62 -18.87 32.06
CA ALA A 66 1.97 -17.68 32.58
C ALA A 66 1.01 -17.06 31.53
N ILE A 67 1.45 -16.95 30.27
CA ILE A 67 0.60 -16.38 29.21
C ILE A 67 -0.61 -17.24 28.91
N LEU A 68 -0.48 -18.56 28.85
CA LEU A 68 -1.62 -19.46 28.64
C LEU A 68 -2.69 -19.28 29.74
N THR A 69 -2.24 -19.15 30.99
CA THR A 69 -3.13 -18.86 32.11
C THR A 69 -3.78 -17.48 31.93
N LEU A 70 -2.98 -16.45 31.67
CA LEU A 70 -3.50 -15.08 31.56
C LEU A 70 -4.49 -14.91 30.40
N THR A 71 -4.26 -15.52 29.24
CA THR A 71 -5.20 -15.46 28.12
C THR A 71 -6.49 -16.22 28.41
N ALA A 72 -6.44 -17.32 29.17
CA ALA A 72 -7.63 -18.04 29.61
C ALA A 72 -8.51 -17.22 30.58
N HIS A 73 -7.89 -16.43 31.47
CA HIS A 73 -8.62 -15.63 32.48
C HIS A 73 -9.09 -14.26 31.97
N TYR A 74 -8.27 -13.57 31.17
CA TYR A 74 -8.56 -12.21 30.72
C TYR A 74 -9.02 -12.11 29.26
N GLY A 75 -8.86 -13.18 28.47
CA GLY A 75 -8.90 -13.10 27.01
C GLY A 75 -7.71 -12.32 26.45
N ASP A 76 -7.51 -12.41 25.14
CA ASP A 76 -6.40 -11.71 24.48
C ASP A 76 -6.56 -10.18 24.55
N ASP A 77 -7.75 -9.65 24.25
CA ASP A 77 -8.04 -8.21 24.32
C ASP A 77 -7.88 -7.64 25.73
N GLY A 78 -8.39 -8.37 26.73
CA GLY A 78 -8.30 -7.96 28.13
C GLY A 78 -6.86 -7.97 28.64
N LEU A 79 -6.11 -9.03 28.32
CA LEU A 79 -4.70 -9.13 28.67
C LEU A 79 -3.85 -8.08 27.95
N TYR A 80 -4.08 -7.87 26.65
CA TYR A 80 -3.35 -6.85 25.90
C TYR A 80 -3.60 -5.45 26.46
N LYS A 81 -4.86 -5.12 26.81
CA LYS A 81 -5.20 -3.85 27.47
C LYS A 81 -4.49 -3.68 28.82
N LEU A 82 -4.37 -4.74 29.62
CA LEU A 82 -3.64 -4.72 30.89
C LEU A 82 -2.14 -4.45 30.66
N ILE A 83 -1.55 -5.11 29.66
CA ILE A 83 -0.15 -4.93 29.27
C ILE A 83 0.09 -3.49 28.77
N GLU A 84 -0.79 -2.95 27.92
CA GLU A 84 -0.69 -1.57 27.45
C GLU A 84 -0.74 -0.54 28.59
N ALA A 85 -1.56 -0.78 29.62
CA ALA A 85 -1.59 0.06 30.80
C ALA A 85 -0.27 -0.03 31.59
N GLY A 86 0.29 -1.24 31.71
CA GLY A 86 1.57 -1.47 32.39
C GLY A 86 2.78 -0.86 31.68
N LEU A 87 2.77 -0.81 30.34
CA LEU A 87 3.82 -0.16 29.55
C LEU A 87 3.86 1.37 29.73
N LYS A 88 2.77 1.98 30.19
CA LYS A 88 2.70 3.43 30.44
C LYS A 88 3.20 3.83 31.84
N ASN A 89 3.55 2.87 32.68
CA ASN A 89 3.99 3.10 34.05
C ASN A 89 5.39 2.49 34.26
N GLU A 90 6.36 3.34 34.60
CA GLU A 90 7.77 2.96 34.79
C GLU A 90 7.94 1.78 35.76
N GLY A 91 7.13 1.73 36.83
CA GLY A 91 7.21 0.66 37.84
C GLY A 91 6.74 -0.71 37.34
N THR A 92 6.01 -0.78 36.22
CA THR A 92 5.48 -2.03 35.65
C THR A 92 5.98 -2.30 34.24
N GLU A 93 6.71 -1.37 33.62
CA GLU A 93 7.15 -1.44 32.23
C GLU A 93 7.95 -2.71 31.94
N THR A 94 8.84 -3.10 32.84
CA THR A 94 9.67 -4.31 32.68
C THR A 94 8.81 -5.58 32.62
N VAL A 95 7.84 -5.71 33.54
CA VAL A 95 6.93 -6.87 33.58
C VAL A 95 6.00 -6.85 32.38
N ALA A 96 5.46 -5.68 32.02
CA ALA A 96 4.58 -5.53 30.87
C ALA A 96 5.31 -5.84 29.54
N THR A 97 6.56 -5.43 29.38
CA THR A 97 7.38 -5.73 28.20
C THR A 97 7.64 -7.23 28.06
N LYS A 98 7.96 -7.90 29.19
CA LYS A 98 8.10 -9.36 29.22
C LYS A 98 6.79 -10.04 28.82
N LEU A 99 5.66 -9.64 29.39
CA LEU A 99 4.36 -10.21 29.07
C LEU A 99 3.95 -9.96 27.62
N LYS A 100 4.20 -8.78 27.07
CA LYS A 100 3.97 -8.48 25.65
C LYS A 100 4.75 -9.42 24.75
N THR A 101 6.04 -9.61 25.04
CA THR A 101 6.91 -10.51 24.28
C THR A 101 6.41 -11.95 24.30
N GLU A 102 6.04 -12.45 25.47
CA GLU A 102 5.52 -13.82 25.61
C GLU A 102 4.12 -13.97 24.99
N LEU A 103 3.28 -12.92 25.03
CA LEU A 103 1.98 -12.90 24.37
C LEU A 103 2.10 -12.98 22.84
N MET A 104 3.02 -12.22 22.24
CA MET A 104 3.28 -12.28 20.80
C MET A 104 3.78 -13.68 20.38
N LYS A 105 4.71 -14.27 21.14
CA LYS A 105 5.16 -15.66 20.89
C LYS A 105 4.03 -16.67 21.04
N HIS A 106 3.15 -16.46 22.02
CA HIS A 106 1.98 -17.32 22.23
C HIS A 106 1.02 -17.25 21.04
N TRP A 107 0.73 -16.05 20.53
CA TRP A 107 -0.11 -15.88 19.34
C TRP A 107 0.48 -16.56 18.10
N VAL A 108 1.80 -16.46 17.87
CA VAL A 108 2.46 -17.23 16.81
C VAL A 108 2.35 -18.74 17.10
N ALA A 109 2.54 -19.17 18.34
CA ALA A 109 2.45 -20.59 18.70
C ALA A 109 1.07 -21.20 18.50
N THR A 110 0.01 -20.42 18.66
CA THR A 110 -1.39 -20.85 18.50
C THR A 110 -1.98 -20.49 17.13
N ALA A 111 -1.15 -20.03 16.19
CA ALA A 111 -1.55 -19.62 14.85
C ALA A 111 -2.68 -18.57 14.86
N LYS A 112 -2.63 -17.61 15.78
CA LYS A 112 -3.59 -16.51 15.83
C LYS A 112 -3.52 -15.72 14.51
N VAL A 113 -4.65 -15.58 13.83
CA VAL A 113 -4.70 -14.94 12.51
C VAL A 113 -4.22 -13.49 12.61
N PRO A 114 -3.28 -13.03 11.77
CA PRO A 114 -2.72 -11.67 11.87
C PRO A 114 -3.75 -10.53 11.83
N ASP A 115 -4.84 -10.69 11.09
CA ASP A 115 -5.96 -9.74 11.08
C ASP A 115 -6.57 -9.56 12.48
N LYS A 116 -6.76 -10.65 13.25
CA LYS A 116 -7.23 -10.55 14.64
C LYS A 116 -6.21 -9.85 15.53
N VAL A 117 -4.93 -10.11 15.33
CA VAL A 117 -3.87 -9.43 16.10
C VAL A 117 -3.85 -7.93 15.80
N PHE A 118 -4.07 -7.52 14.54
CA PHE A 118 -4.19 -6.11 14.16
C PHE A 118 -5.26 -5.37 14.98
N HIS A 119 -6.43 -6.01 15.15
CA HIS A 119 -7.53 -5.49 15.95
C HIS A 119 -7.25 -5.48 17.45
N ILE A 120 -6.65 -6.55 18.00
CA ILE A 120 -6.28 -6.60 19.43
C ILE A 120 -5.30 -5.47 19.77
N MET A 121 -4.38 -5.18 18.84
CA MET A 121 -3.42 -4.07 18.93
C MET A 121 -4.04 -2.69 18.62
N LYS A 122 -5.36 -2.62 18.39
CA LYS A 122 -6.13 -1.40 18.10
C LYS A 122 -5.61 -0.59 16.91
N LEU A 123 -4.96 -1.26 15.96
CA LEU A 123 -4.43 -0.61 14.77
C LEU A 123 -5.54 -0.13 13.82
N ASP A 124 -6.75 -0.70 13.92
CA ASP A 124 -7.96 -0.25 13.24
C ASP A 124 -8.51 1.08 13.77
N LYS A 125 -7.98 1.57 14.91
CA LYS A 125 -8.35 2.86 15.53
C LYS A 125 -7.30 3.94 15.31
N VAL A 126 -6.22 3.64 14.58
CA VAL A 126 -5.18 4.62 14.26
C VAL A 126 -5.67 5.49 13.11
N GLU A 127 -5.89 6.77 13.38
CA GLU A 127 -6.49 7.71 12.41
C GLU A 127 -5.48 8.25 11.40
N THR A 128 -4.24 8.49 11.83
CA THR A 128 -3.16 9.04 10.98
C THR A 128 -1.82 8.34 11.25
N ASP A 129 -0.91 8.43 10.29
CA ASP A 129 0.51 8.07 10.43
C ASP A 129 0.75 6.63 10.92
N ILE A 130 -0.08 5.68 10.47
CA ILE A 130 0.00 4.27 10.89
C ILE A 130 1.38 3.65 10.64
N LEU A 131 2.09 4.08 9.58
CA LEU A 131 3.44 3.59 9.26
C LEU A 131 4.50 4.03 10.27
N SER A 132 4.25 5.14 10.99
CA SER A 132 5.11 5.63 12.07
C SER A 132 4.70 5.06 13.43
N ASN A 133 3.58 4.34 13.51
CA ASN A 133 3.11 3.75 14.76
C ASN A 133 3.97 2.52 15.12
N PRO A 134 4.67 2.53 16.27
CA PRO A 134 5.49 1.39 16.70
C PRO A 134 4.72 0.07 16.80
N GLU A 135 3.41 0.12 17.11
CA GLU A 135 2.56 -1.06 17.16
C GLU A 135 2.29 -1.63 15.76
N PHE A 136 2.22 -0.81 14.72
CA PHE A 136 2.10 -1.30 13.35
C PHE A 136 3.38 -2.04 12.93
N ILE A 137 4.56 -1.53 13.32
CA ILE A 137 5.85 -2.19 13.08
C ILE A 137 5.92 -3.53 13.83
N ASN A 138 5.45 -3.57 15.09
CA ASN A 138 5.38 -4.80 15.87
C ASN A 138 4.40 -5.82 15.26
N TRP A 139 3.26 -5.38 14.74
CA TRP A 139 2.32 -6.22 14.02
C TRP A 139 2.90 -6.73 12.69
N ALA A 140 3.63 -5.90 11.95
CA ALA A 140 4.31 -6.34 10.72
C ALA A 140 5.35 -7.43 11.01
N ARG A 141 6.10 -7.32 12.12
CA ARG A 141 7.01 -8.37 12.59
C ARG A 141 6.26 -9.63 13.00
N TYR A 142 5.10 -9.49 13.63
CA TYR A 142 4.24 -10.64 13.94
C TYR A 142 3.79 -11.41 12.69
N VAL A 143 3.43 -10.68 11.62
CA VAL A 143 3.09 -11.28 10.32
C VAL A 143 4.29 -12.07 9.77
N ASP A 144 5.51 -11.54 9.90
CA ASP A 144 6.74 -12.25 9.50
C ASP A 144 6.98 -13.52 10.32
N ASP A 145 6.89 -13.43 11.64
CA ASP A 145 7.07 -14.58 12.52
C ASP A 145 6.01 -15.67 12.27
N PHE A 146 4.77 -15.25 11.99
CA PHE A 146 3.69 -16.14 11.59
C PHE A 146 4.00 -16.85 10.26
N ASN A 147 4.41 -16.10 9.23
CA ASN A 147 4.73 -16.64 7.91
C ASN A 147 5.97 -17.54 7.91
N ALA A 148 6.95 -17.22 8.76
CA ALA A 148 8.15 -18.02 8.97
C ALA A 148 7.82 -19.37 9.62
N LYS A 149 6.78 -19.43 10.47
CA LYS A 149 6.35 -20.68 11.10
C LYS A 149 5.35 -21.48 10.27
N TYR A 150 4.43 -20.80 9.57
CA TYR A 150 3.33 -21.43 8.85
C TYR A 150 3.40 -21.15 7.34
N HIS A 151 4.47 -21.58 6.67
CA HIS A 151 4.71 -21.31 5.25
C HIS A 151 3.53 -21.60 4.30
N LYS A 152 2.73 -22.64 4.58
CA LYS A 152 1.55 -22.99 3.76
C LYS A 152 0.36 -22.06 3.97
N GLN A 153 0.34 -21.33 5.08
CA GLN A 153 -0.70 -20.39 5.48
C GLN A 153 -0.18 -18.95 5.44
N SER A 154 0.99 -18.71 4.85
CA SER A 154 1.58 -17.38 4.79
C SER A 154 0.58 -16.37 4.23
N THR A 155 0.49 -15.23 4.90
CA THR A 155 -0.42 -14.15 4.54
C THR A 155 0.36 -12.85 4.32
N SER A 156 -0.25 -11.92 3.59
CA SER A 156 0.27 -10.56 3.42
C SER A 156 -0.39 -9.61 4.43
N MET A 157 0.26 -8.48 4.70
CA MET A 157 -0.34 -7.33 5.40
C MET A 157 -1.46 -6.66 4.58
N VAL A 158 -1.37 -6.76 3.24
CA VAL A 158 -2.18 -6.00 2.29
C VAL A 158 -3.69 -6.16 2.50
N PRO A 159 -4.27 -7.37 2.62
CA PRO A 159 -5.71 -7.51 2.78
C PRO A 159 -6.24 -6.82 4.05
N THR A 160 -5.49 -6.87 5.15
CA THR A 160 -5.86 -6.19 6.40
C THR A 160 -5.79 -4.67 6.24
N VAL A 161 -4.73 -4.15 5.63
CA VAL A 161 -4.54 -2.70 5.44
C VAL A 161 -5.57 -2.13 4.45
N LEU A 162 -5.94 -2.87 3.39
CA LEU A 162 -6.93 -2.46 2.40
C LEU A 162 -8.36 -2.33 2.96
N ASN A 163 -8.65 -2.88 4.15
CA ASN A 163 -9.93 -2.66 4.83
C ASN A 163 -10.08 -1.21 5.33
N TYR A 164 -8.99 -0.44 5.42
CA TYR A 164 -8.96 0.90 6.01
C TYR A 164 -8.41 1.97 5.05
N TYR A 165 -7.51 1.58 4.14
CA TYR A 165 -6.84 2.49 3.22
C TYR A 165 -7.05 2.01 1.78
N SER A 166 -7.47 2.90 0.88
CA SER A 166 -7.49 2.59 -0.55
C SER A 166 -6.07 2.47 -1.09
N ASP A 167 -5.89 1.73 -2.19
CA ASP A 167 -4.57 1.50 -2.77
C ASP A 167 -3.78 2.79 -3.04
N ASP A 168 -4.44 3.83 -3.56
CA ASP A 168 -3.79 5.11 -3.86
C ASP A 168 -3.35 5.87 -2.60
N VAL A 169 -4.10 5.72 -1.51
CA VAL A 169 -3.70 6.26 -0.21
C VAL A 169 -2.48 5.49 0.32
N ILE A 170 -2.44 4.16 0.15
CA ILE A 170 -1.28 3.34 0.52
C ILE A 170 -0.03 3.77 -0.26
N PHE A 171 -0.14 3.94 -1.58
CA PHE A 171 1.00 4.40 -2.39
C PHE A 171 1.49 5.78 -1.98
N LYS A 172 0.58 6.73 -1.74
CA LYS A 172 0.96 8.09 -1.30
C LYS A 172 1.63 8.08 0.08
N MET A 173 1.05 7.39 1.06
CA MET A 173 1.62 7.36 2.41
C MET A 173 2.96 6.61 2.45
N THR A 174 3.11 5.53 1.68
CA THR A 174 4.36 4.77 1.61
C THR A 174 5.46 5.54 0.88
N GLU A 175 5.17 6.24 -0.21
CA GLU A 175 6.16 7.10 -0.88
C GLU A 175 6.65 8.24 0.03
N ALA A 176 5.76 8.88 0.79
CA ALA A 176 6.16 9.86 1.80
C ALA A 176 7.05 9.22 2.89
N ALA A 177 6.61 8.08 3.43
CA ALA A 177 7.31 7.36 4.49
C ALA A 177 8.67 6.76 4.06
N LYS A 178 8.90 6.55 2.77
CA LYS A 178 10.22 6.13 2.23
C LYS A 178 11.29 7.22 2.31
N SER A 179 10.89 8.47 2.52
CA SER A 179 11.82 9.60 2.69
C SER A 179 12.32 9.76 4.13
N VAL A 180 11.78 8.98 5.08
CA VAL A 180 12.14 8.99 6.50
C VAL A 180 12.77 7.64 6.84
N GLU A 181 13.99 7.65 7.39
CA GLU A 181 14.80 6.44 7.56
C GLU A 181 14.10 5.40 8.45
N GLU A 182 13.44 5.85 9.51
CA GLU A 182 12.74 5.01 10.49
C GLU A 182 11.54 4.25 9.87
N THR A 183 10.84 4.86 8.91
CA THR A 183 9.63 4.28 8.29
C THR A 183 9.89 3.66 6.92
N LYS A 184 11.08 3.86 6.35
CA LYS A 184 11.42 3.42 4.99
C LYS A 184 11.29 1.91 4.80
N ALA A 185 11.74 1.11 5.77
CA ALA A 185 11.69 -0.34 5.67
C ALA A 185 10.24 -0.85 5.61
N ILE A 186 9.38 -0.41 6.53
CA ILE A 186 7.99 -0.86 6.58
C ILE A 186 7.17 -0.32 5.39
N ALA A 187 7.44 0.91 4.97
CA ALA A 187 6.81 1.51 3.80
C ALA A 187 7.16 0.77 2.52
N THR A 188 8.45 0.43 2.32
CA THR A 188 8.92 -0.35 1.17
C THR A 188 8.27 -1.73 1.16
N LYS A 189 8.29 -2.43 2.31
CA LYS A 189 7.69 -3.76 2.43
C LYS A 189 6.20 -3.77 2.08
N LEU A 190 5.41 -2.86 2.65
CA LEU A 190 3.97 -2.77 2.36
C LEU A 190 3.70 -2.50 0.89
N GLN A 191 4.47 -1.61 0.27
CA GLN A 191 4.35 -1.28 -1.15
C GLN A 191 4.73 -2.47 -2.05
N GLU A 192 5.80 -3.21 -1.72
CA GLU A 192 6.21 -4.41 -2.44
C GLU A 192 5.16 -5.52 -2.33
N GLU A 193 4.62 -5.77 -1.14
CA GLU A 193 3.54 -6.74 -0.97
C GLU A 193 2.30 -6.39 -1.81
N LEU A 194 1.93 -5.10 -1.87
CA LEU A 194 0.79 -4.63 -2.68
C LEU A 194 1.05 -4.84 -4.18
N VAL A 195 2.24 -4.48 -4.66
CA VAL A 195 2.66 -4.71 -6.05
C VAL A 195 2.64 -6.19 -6.39
N GLN A 196 3.17 -7.06 -5.53
CA GLN A 196 3.15 -8.51 -5.75
C GLN A 196 1.73 -9.07 -5.76
N ALA A 197 0.84 -8.57 -4.90
CA ALA A 197 -0.57 -8.95 -4.92
C ALA A 197 -1.27 -8.56 -6.23
N TRP A 198 -0.98 -7.38 -6.76
CA TRP A 198 -1.49 -6.91 -8.05
C TRP A 198 -0.96 -7.73 -9.24
N LEU A 199 0.35 -8.00 -9.26
CA LEU A 199 0.95 -8.84 -10.29
C LEU A 199 0.33 -10.24 -10.27
N LYS A 200 0.21 -10.87 -9.09
CA LYS A 200 -0.40 -12.20 -8.93
C LYS A 200 -1.86 -12.24 -9.37
N SER A 201 -2.62 -11.18 -9.11
CA SER A 201 -4.02 -11.05 -9.57
C SER A 201 -4.15 -10.61 -11.03
N LYS A 202 -3.03 -10.39 -11.73
CA LYS A 202 -2.96 -9.96 -13.13
C LYS A 202 -3.62 -8.60 -13.38
N LYS A 203 -3.67 -7.72 -12.38
CA LYS A 203 -4.19 -6.35 -12.51
C LYS A 203 -3.43 -5.66 -13.64
N THR A 204 -4.14 -5.15 -14.64
CA THR A 204 -3.48 -4.62 -15.85
C THR A 204 -2.78 -3.29 -15.52
N PRO A 205 -1.75 -2.89 -16.29
CA PRO A 205 -1.10 -1.60 -16.06
C PRO A 205 -2.05 -0.40 -16.13
N ASP A 206 -3.11 -0.42 -16.95
CA ASP A 206 -4.10 0.65 -17.02
C ASP A 206 -5.07 0.69 -15.83
N GLU A 207 -5.38 -0.46 -15.21
CA GLU A 207 -6.08 -0.52 -13.92
C GLU A 207 -5.17 -0.01 -12.79
N ALA A 208 -3.94 -0.53 -12.72
CA ALA A 208 -2.95 -0.16 -11.73
C ALA A 208 -2.67 1.36 -11.74
N LEU A 209 -2.61 1.98 -12.92
CA LEU A 209 -2.43 3.44 -13.08
C LEU A 209 -3.38 4.24 -12.17
N VAL A 210 -4.65 3.84 -12.13
CA VAL A 210 -5.71 4.50 -11.36
C VAL A 210 -5.49 4.32 -9.87
N ASP A 211 -5.09 3.12 -9.48
CA ASP A 211 -4.88 2.74 -8.10
C ASP A 211 -3.55 3.26 -7.55
N PHE A 212 -2.59 3.63 -8.42
CA PHE A 212 -1.49 4.53 -8.08
C PHE A 212 -1.96 5.98 -7.85
N GLY A 213 -3.24 6.29 -8.08
CA GLY A 213 -3.79 7.63 -8.00
C GLY A 213 -3.54 8.48 -9.25
N LEU A 214 -2.91 7.92 -10.30
CA LEU A 214 -2.58 8.63 -11.52
C LEU A 214 -3.83 8.74 -12.40
N GLY A 215 -4.40 9.94 -12.47
CA GLY A 215 -5.58 10.24 -13.29
C GLY A 215 -6.87 10.48 -12.51
N LYS A 216 -6.85 10.38 -11.17
CA LYS A 216 -7.98 10.76 -10.33
C LYS A 216 -8.10 12.29 -10.31
N LYS A 217 -9.28 12.81 -10.66
CA LYS A 217 -9.64 14.21 -10.41
C LYS A 217 -9.72 14.41 -8.89
N THR A 218 -8.80 15.17 -8.31
CA THR A 218 -8.92 15.54 -6.89
C THR A 218 -9.94 16.68 -6.75
N ARG A 219 -10.58 16.83 -5.58
CA ARG A 219 -11.53 17.95 -5.32
C ARG A 219 -10.90 19.34 -5.53
N TYR A 220 -9.57 19.43 -5.51
CA TYR A 220 -8.80 20.65 -5.73
C TYR A 220 -8.19 20.74 -7.14
N SER A 221 -8.18 19.65 -7.91
CA SER A 221 -7.68 19.62 -9.28
C SER A 221 -8.80 19.45 -10.30
N LYS A 222 -9.14 20.55 -10.96
CA LYS A 222 -9.97 20.54 -12.17
C LYS A 222 -9.23 19.93 -13.38
N ASN A 223 -7.96 19.53 -13.24
CA ASN A 223 -7.07 19.21 -14.35
C ASN A 223 -6.50 17.77 -14.24
N PRO A 224 -6.78 16.88 -15.19
CA PRO A 224 -6.26 15.49 -15.20
C PRO A 224 -4.74 15.40 -15.48
N VAL A 225 -4.00 16.52 -15.45
CA VAL A 225 -2.57 16.61 -15.81
C VAL A 225 -1.64 16.63 -14.58
N GLU A 226 -2.17 16.82 -13.37
CA GLU A 226 -1.39 16.63 -12.13
C GLU A 226 -0.74 15.24 -11.93
N PRO A 227 -1.23 14.12 -12.49
CA PRO A 227 -0.59 12.81 -12.34
C PRO A 227 0.86 12.73 -12.82
N LEU A 228 1.24 13.53 -13.82
CA LEU A 228 2.63 13.59 -14.31
C LEU A 228 3.56 14.40 -13.37
N LEU A 229 3.01 15.12 -12.39
CA LEU A 229 3.77 15.91 -11.42
C LEU A 229 4.18 15.07 -10.19
N GLU A 230 3.47 13.98 -9.87
CA GLU A 230 3.88 13.01 -8.85
C GLU A 230 4.92 12.02 -9.43
N ARG A 231 6.07 12.55 -9.84
CA ARG A 231 7.14 11.82 -10.57
C ARG A 231 7.51 10.47 -9.93
N ALA A 232 7.50 10.40 -8.59
CA ALA A 232 7.78 9.18 -7.86
C ALA A 232 6.73 8.08 -8.13
N LEU A 233 5.43 8.41 -8.03
CA LEU A 233 4.36 7.46 -8.31
C LEU A 233 4.31 7.04 -9.78
N PHE A 234 4.52 7.99 -10.70
CA PHE A 234 4.61 7.66 -12.12
C PHE A 234 5.75 6.67 -12.41
N ASN A 235 6.94 6.88 -11.84
CA ASN A 235 8.07 5.97 -12.00
C ASN A 235 7.78 4.58 -11.39
N SER A 236 7.14 4.54 -10.22
CA SER A 236 6.71 3.28 -9.60
C SER A 236 5.70 2.53 -10.45
N TRP A 237 4.76 3.24 -11.09
CA TRP A 237 3.82 2.65 -12.04
C TRP A 237 4.50 2.15 -13.33
N VAL A 238 5.47 2.89 -13.89
CA VAL A 238 6.25 2.43 -15.05
C VAL A 238 7.00 1.14 -14.70
N LYS A 239 7.63 1.08 -13.52
CA LYS A 239 8.27 -0.15 -13.04
C LYS A 239 7.27 -1.30 -12.93
N TYR A 240 6.08 -1.06 -12.38
CA TYR A 240 5.01 -2.07 -12.32
C TYR A 240 4.64 -2.58 -13.71
N LEU A 241 4.51 -1.69 -14.70
CA LEU A 241 4.24 -2.05 -16.09
C LEU A 241 5.35 -2.92 -16.68
N ASP A 242 6.62 -2.59 -16.42
CA ASP A 242 7.76 -3.39 -16.87
C ASP A 242 7.75 -4.79 -16.24
N ASP A 243 7.53 -4.89 -14.92
CA ASP A 243 7.41 -6.15 -14.19
C ASP A 243 6.22 -6.99 -14.71
N TYR A 244 5.08 -6.35 -14.99
CA TYR A 244 3.90 -6.98 -15.60
C TYR A 244 4.23 -7.55 -16.98
N ASN A 245 4.91 -6.78 -17.82
CA ASN A 245 5.29 -7.17 -19.17
C ASN A 245 6.28 -8.35 -19.19
N VAL A 246 7.15 -8.45 -18.19
CA VAL A 246 8.05 -9.60 -17.99
C VAL A 246 7.24 -10.86 -17.64
N LEU A 247 6.25 -10.74 -16.75
CA LEU A 247 5.44 -11.87 -16.29
C LEU A 247 4.36 -12.31 -17.30
N TYR A 248 3.87 -11.39 -18.12
CA TYR A 248 2.77 -11.61 -19.06
C TYR A 248 3.14 -11.16 -20.49
N PRO A 249 4.10 -11.82 -21.15
CA PRO A 249 4.61 -11.40 -22.46
C PRO A 249 3.53 -11.30 -23.55
N GLU A 250 2.53 -12.18 -23.50
CA GLU A 250 1.39 -12.21 -24.45
C GLU A 250 0.40 -11.05 -24.25
N LYS A 251 0.49 -10.34 -23.13
CA LYS A 251 -0.38 -9.19 -22.79
C LYS A 251 0.43 -7.91 -22.65
N LYS A 252 1.62 -7.88 -23.24
CA LYS A 252 2.52 -6.74 -23.16
C LYS A 252 1.81 -5.46 -23.60
N THR A 253 2.12 -4.39 -22.89
CA THR A 253 1.65 -3.05 -23.22
C THR A 253 2.75 -2.05 -22.99
N THR A 254 2.71 -0.94 -23.70
CA THR A 254 3.56 0.22 -23.45
C THR A 254 2.86 1.20 -22.52
N VAL A 255 3.65 2.13 -21.95
CA VAL A 255 3.14 3.25 -21.15
C VAL A 255 2.05 4.02 -21.91
N ILE A 256 2.31 4.35 -23.17
CA ILE A 256 1.40 5.18 -23.95
C ILE A 256 0.10 4.44 -24.30
N GLU A 257 0.15 3.13 -24.58
CA GLU A 257 -1.07 2.33 -24.78
C GLU A 257 -1.91 2.24 -23.50
N ALA A 258 -1.27 2.05 -22.34
CA ALA A 258 -1.98 2.01 -21.06
C ALA A 258 -2.65 3.37 -20.75
N LEU A 259 -1.95 4.48 -20.98
CA LEU A 259 -2.52 5.83 -20.88
C LEU A 259 -3.69 6.02 -21.86
N THR A 260 -3.55 5.60 -23.11
CA THR A 260 -4.59 5.71 -24.14
C THR A 260 -5.81 4.85 -23.81
N ARG A 261 -5.65 3.61 -23.33
CA ARG A 261 -6.79 2.78 -22.89
C ARG A 261 -7.56 3.45 -21.76
N ARG A 262 -6.85 4.09 -20.82
CA ARG A 262 -7.49 4.70 -19.66
C ARG A 262 -8.16 6.04 -19.96
N PHE A 263 -7.50 6.90 -20.73
CA PHE A 263 -7.91 8.30 -20.89
C PHE A 263 -8.42 8.62 -22.29
N GLY A 264 -8.15 7.79 -23.28
CA GLY A 264 -8.40 8.06 -24.69
C GLY A 264 -7.35 8.99 -25.31
N ASP A 265 -7.12 8.83 -26.60
CA ASP A 265 -6.02 9.49 -27.32
C ASP A 265 -6.01 11.02 -27.21
N ALA A 266 -7.16 11.68 -27.39
CA ALA A 266 -7.26 13.15 -27.29
C ALA A 266 -6.86 13.68 -25.92
N ASN A 267 -7.29 13.00 -24.84
CA ASN A 267 -6.93 13.41 -23.48
C ASN A 267 -5.45 13.17 -23.21
N VAL A 268 -4.89 12.05 -23.70
CA VAL A 268 -3.46 11.78 -23.59
C VAL A 268 -2.63 12.83 -24.35
N ALA A 269 -3.01 13.17 -25.58
CA ALA A 269 -2.38 14.25 -26.34
C ALA A 269 -2.44 15.59 -25.59
N LYS A 270 -3.58 15.89 -24.94
CA LYS A 270 -3.75 17.07 -24.09
C LYS A 270 -2.84 17.06 -22.85
N MET A 271 -2.69 15.91 -22.21
CA MET A 271 -1.77 15.74 -21.08
C MET A 271 -0.33 15.96 -21.51
N ILE A 272 0.09 15.34 -22.62
CA ILE A 272 1.43 15.45 -23.20
C ILE A 272 1.75 16.90 -23.59
N THR A 273 0.86 17.56 -24.35
CA THR A 273 1.07 18.95 -24.79
C THR A 273 1.21 19.92 -23.61
N LYS A 274 0.44 19.72 -22.53
CA LYS A 274 0.61 20.50 -21.30
C LYS A 274 1.92 20.17 -20.58
N ALA A 275 2.28 18.89 -20.45
CA ALA A 275 3.54 18.46 -19.82
C ALA A 275 4.79 18.89 -20.60
N LYS A 276 4.70 19.11 -21.92
CA LYS A 276 5.79 19.69 -22.73
C LYS A 276 6.11 21.15 -22.38
N LYS A 277 5.15 21.89 -21.81
CA LYS A 277 5.34 23.30 -21.42
C LYS A 277 6.25 23.42 -20.20
N GLU A 278 6.13 22.50 -19.25
CA GLU A 278 6.92 22.50 -18.01
C GLU A 278 8.33 21.95 -18.23
N VAL A 279 9.36 22.67 -17.75
CA VAL A 279 10.78 22.30 -17.93
C VAL A 279 11.08 20.91 -17.39
N VAL A 280 10.51 20.56 -16.22
CA VAL A 280 10.80 19.31 -15.50
C VAL A 280 10.22 18.09 -16.21
N THR A 281 9.04 18.20 -16.85
CA THR A 281 8.36 17.06 -17.49
C THR A 281 8.56 17.00 -19.01
N ARG A 282 9.13 18.04 -19.61
CA ARG A 282 9.28 18.17 -21.08
C ARG A 282 9.92 16.97 -21.74
N SER A 283 11.04 16.48 -21.20
CA SER A 283 11.77 15.35 -21.80
C SER A 283 10.93 14.07 -21.87
N LEU A 284 10.25 13.72 -20.78
CA LEU A 284 9.34 12.57 -20.73
C LEU A 284 8.15 12.77 -21.67
N ALA A 285 7.55 13.97 -21.65
CA ALA A 285 6.41 14.29 -22.50
C ALA A 285 6.75 14.19 -24.00
N THR A 286 7.93 14.65 -24.43
CA THR A 286 8.39 14.47 -25.81
C THR A 286 8.54 13.00 -26.21
N LYS A 287 9.04 12.15 -25.30
CA LYS A 287 9.12 10.70 -25.56
C LYS A 287 7.73 10.06 -25.68
N LEU A 288 6.79 10.46 -24.81
CA LEU A 288 5.42 9.98 -24.86
C LEU A 288 4.68 10.45 -26.11
N GLU A 289 4.94 11.68 -26.57
CA GLU A 289 4.42 12.19 -27.85
C GLU A 289 4.91 11.32 -29.01
N ALA A 290 6.23 11.10 -29.11
CA ALA A 290 6.80 10.26 -30.16
C ALA A 290 6.18 8.86 -30.19
N ALA A 291 6.04 8.22 -29.02
CA ALA A 291 5.40 6.92 -28.89
C ALA A 291 3.90 6.95 -29.27
N GLN A 292 3.19 8.04 -28.96
CA GLN A 292 1.80 8.21 -29.37
C GLN A 292 1.66 8.29 -30.90
N LEU A 293 2.52 9.08 -31.56
CA LEU A 293 2.53 9.22 -33.01
C LEU A 293 2.88 7.90 -33.71
N GLU A 294 3.85 7.16 -33.17
CA GLU A 294 4.26 5.84 -33.67
C GLU A 294 3.12 4.82 -33.57
N ILE A 295 2.36 4.81 -32.48
CA ILE A 295 1.18 3.94 -32.34
C ILE A 295 0.11 4.28 -33.36
N TRP A 296 -0.19 5.57 -33.56
CA TRP A 296 -1.17 5.95 -34.57
C TRP A 296 -0.72 5.54 -35.98
N LEU A 297 0.56 5.72 -36.30
CA LEU A 297 1.11 5.33 -37.60
C LEU A 297 1.08 3.81 -37.81
N SER A 298 1.60 3.04 -36.84
CA SER A 298 1.64 1.57 -36.91
C SER A 298 0.26 0.93 -36.90
N SER A 299 -0.73 1.59 -36.29
CA SER A 299 -2.14 1.20 -36.36
C SER A 299 -2.82 1.57 -37.68
N GLY A 300 -2.08 2.13 -38.65
CA GLY A 300 -2.57 2.48 -39.98
C GLY A 300 -3.51 3.68 -40.01
N LYS A 301 -3.51 4.54 -38.98
CA LYS A 301 -4.35 5.74 -38.97
C LYS A 301 -3.95 6.69 -40.10
N SER A 302 -4.94 7.31 -40.74
CA SER A 302 -4.72 8.42 -41.65
C SER A 302 -4.62 9.75 -40.89
N VAL A 303 -4.19 10.80 -41.59
CA VAL A 303 -4.20 12.17 -41.03
C VAL A 303 -5.62 12.61 -40.66
N GLU A 304 -6.63 12.21 -41.45
CA GLU A 304 -8.04 12.47 -41.15
C GLU A 304 -8.51 11.71 -39.90
N ASP A 305 -8.11 10.44 -39.73
CA ASP A 305 -8.43 9.68 -38.52
C ASP A 305 -7.88 10.37 -37.27
N VAL A 306 -6.62 10.83 -37.32
CA VAL A 306 -6.00 11.55 -36.19
C VAL A 306 -6.65 12.91 -35.97
N PHE A 307 -7.03 13.63 -37.02
CA PHE A 307 -7.79 14.88 -36.91
C PHE A 307 -9.10 14.69 -36.13
N ASN A 308 -9.89 13.68 -36.49
CA ASN A 308 -11.15 13.35 -35.84
C ASN A 308 -10.93 12.80 -34.42
N LEU A 309 -9.92 11.97 -34.23
CA LEU A 309 -9.54 11.41 -32.92
C LEU A 309 -9.14 12.51 -31.92
N LEU A 310 -8.48 13.57 -32.39
CA LEU A 310 -8.13 14.75 -31.60
C LEU A 310 -9.31 15.73 -31.41
N LYS A 311 -10.49 15.42 -31.99
CA LYS A 311 -11.73 16.20 -31.90
C LYS A 311 -11.57 17.64 -32.42
N LEU A 312 -10.77 17.81 -33.47
CA LEU A 312 -10.45 19.12 -34.06
C LEU A 312 -11.59 19.68 -34.94
N ASP A 313 -12.51 18.81 -35.36
CA ASP A 313 -13.78 19.14 -36.02
C ASP A 313 -14.62 20.12 -35.17
N TYR A 314 -14.70 19.92 -33.86
CA TYR A 314 -15.49 20.75 -32.94
C TYR A 314 -14.87 22.11 -32.59
N ALA A 315 -13.64 22.41 -33.03
CA ALA A 315 -12.93 23.62 -32.59
C ALA A 315 -13.49 24.94 -33.19
N GLY A 316 -14.37 24.86 -34.18
CA GLY A 316 -15.05 26.02 -34.78
C GLY A 316 -14.07 27.11 -35.23
N VAL A 317 -14.39 28.38 -34.93
CA VAL A 317 -13.55 29.56 -35.23
C VAL A 317 -12.29 29.67 -34.36
N PHE A 318 -12.20 28.96 -33.23
CA PHE A 318 -11.02 28.96 -32.34
C PHE A 318 -10.05 27.81 -32.66
N PHE A 319 -10.10 27.31 -33.89
CA PHE A 319 -9.25 26.21 -34.34
C PHE A 319 -7.79 26.49 -34.01
N SER A 320 -7.22 27.61 -34.44
CA SER A 320 -5.81 27.98 -34.24
C SER A 320 -5.37 28.07 -32.76
N GLU A 321 -6.30 28.23 -31.82
CA GLU A 321 -6.03 28.23 -30.38
C GLU A 321 -6.15 26.83 -29.74
N HIS A 322 -6.58 25.85 -30.52
CA HIS A 322 -6.72 24.48 -30.07
C HIS A 322 -5.34 23.85 -29.82
N HIS A 323 -5.04 23.67 -28.54
CA HIS A 323 -3.80 23.09 -28.00
C HIS A 323 -3.34 21.75 -28.62
N LEU A 324 -4.17 21.04 -29.40
CA LEU A 324 -3.82 19.79 -30.07
C LEU A 324 -3.47 19.94 -31.56
N ILE A 325 -3.54 21.13 -32.16
CA ILE A 325 -3.13 21.33 -33.56
C ILE A 325 -1.67 20.95 -33.77
N ASN A 326 -0.79 21.37 -32.86
CA ASN A 326 0.63 21.05 -32.98
C ASN A 326 0.87 19.53 -32.93
N THR A 327 0.00 18.78 -32.25
CA THR A 327 0.04 17.30 -32.25
C THR A 327 -0.35 16.74 -33.62
N LEU A 328 -1.39 17.29 -34.26
CA LEU A 328 -1.75 16.92 -35.63
C LEU A 328 -0.61 17.22 -36.62
N VAL A 329 -0.03 18.42 -36.55
CA VAL A 329 1.10 18.81 -37.42
C VAL A 329 2.29 17.87 -37.21
N SER A 330 2.60 17.53 -35.96
CA SER A 330 3.67 16.56 -35.64
C SER A 330 3.37 15.18 -36.24
N TYR A 331 2.11 14.73 -36.18
CA TYR A 331 1.69 13.49 -36.83
C TYR A 331 1.82 13.54 -38.35
N MET A 332 1.38 14.62 -38.99
CA MET A 332 1.52 14.82 -40.45
C MET A 332 2.99 14.72 -40.87
N ASN A 333 3.89 15.37 -40.14
CA ASN A 333 5.32 15.32 -40.43
C ASN A 333 5.87 13.89 -40.37
N VAL A 334 5.50 13.11 -39.34
CA VAL A 334 5.89 11.70 -39.22
C VAL A 334 5.26 10.85 -40.34
N PHE A 335 3.98 11.04 -40.63
CA PHE A 335 3.26 10.30 -41.66
C PHE A 335 3.85 10.54 -43.06
N ILE A 336 4.12 11.81 -43.41
CA ILE A 336 4.72 12.21 -44.69
C ILE A 336 6.15 11.68 -44.80
N LYS A 337 6.93 11.73 -43.72
CA LYS A 337 8.29 11.19 -43.70
C LYS A 337 8.31 9.70 -44.06
N GLU A 338 7.39 8.91 -43.51
CA GLU A 338 7.28 7.47 -43.77
C GLU A 338 6.49 7.16 -45.07
N ASN A 339 5.70 8.11 -45.58
CA ASN A 339 4.92 7.96 -46.82
C ASN A 339 5.10 9.18 -47.76
N PRO A 340 6.29 9.44 -48.32
CA PRO A 340 6.54 10.68 -49.07
C PRO A 340 5.61 10.89 -50.27
N SER A 341 5.19 9.80 -50.94
CA SER A 341 4.26 9.86 -52.08
C SER A 341 2.85 10.33 -51.72
N LYS A 342 2.46 10.26 -50.43
CA LYS A 342 1.15 10.70 -49.95
C LYS A 342 1.12 12.17 -49.51
N ALA A 343 2.24 12.90 -49.62
CA ALA A 343 2.33 14.28 -49.15
C ALA A 343 1.25 15.21 -49.74
N ALA A 344 1.09 15.20 -51.08
CA ALA A 344 0.09 16.04 -51.75
C ALA A 344 -1.35 15.70 -51.30
N THR A 345 -1.65 14.41 -51.13
CA THR A 345 -2.95 13.94 -50.62
C THR A 345 -3.18 14.40 -49.20
N VAL A 346 -2.18 14.31 -48.32
CA VAL A 346 -2.27 14.80 -46.94
C VAL A 346 -2.60 16.29 -46.89
N PHE A 347 -1.94 17.12 -47.71
CA PHE A 347 -2.24 18.55 -47.77
C PHE A 347 -3.65 18.82 -48.28
N SER A 348 -4.08 18.16 -49.35
CA SER A 348 -5.44 18.30 -49.88
C SER A 348 -6.52 17.84 -48.88
N THR A 349 -6.30 16.72 -48.19
CA THR A 349 -7.22 16.25 -47.14
C THR A 349 -7.34 17.26 -46.01
N VAL A 350 -6.21 17.80 -45.53
CA VAL A 350 -6.22 18.80 -44.47
C VAL A 350 -6.88 20.10 -44.94
N GLU A 351 -6.64 20.52 -46.18
CA GLU A 351 -7.33 21.67 -46.78
C GLU A 351 -8.85 21.49 -46.76
N THR A 352 -9.36 20.34 -47.21
CA THR A 352 -10.79 20.02 -47.18
C THR A 352 -11.36 19.92 -45.76
N LEU A 353 -10.64 19.31 -44.81
CA LEU A 353 -11.07 19.24 -43.40
C LEU A 353 -11.14 20.63 -42.72
N LEU A 354 -10.43 21.60 -43.30
CA LEU A 354 -10.33 22.97 -42.83
C LEU A 354 -11.13 23.96 -43.68
N GLU A 355 -11.76 23.53 -44.79
CA GLU A 355 -12.53 24.39 -45.67
C GLU A 355 -13.55 25.22 -44.87
N GLY A 356 -13.44 26.55 -44.95
CA GLY A 356 -14.19 27.52 -44.14
C GLY A 356 -13.41 28.14 -42.97
N ARG A 357 -12.18 27.72 -42.68
CA ARG A 357 -11.28 28.31 -41.67
C ARG A 357 -10.09 29.01 -42.34
N PRO A 358 -9.54 30.11 -41.78
CA PRO A 358 -8.48 30.87 -42.43
C PRO A 358 -7.17 30.07 -42.51
N LEU A 359 -6.95 29.42 -43.66
CA LEU A 359 -5.77 28.60 -44.01
C LEU A 359 -4.43 29.31 -43.72
N GLY A 360 -4.40 30.64 -43.87
CA GLY A 360 -3.22 31.47 -43.62
C GLY A 360 -2.73 31.47 -42.17
N GLN A 361 -3.58 31.18 -41.18
CA GLN A 361 -3.15 31.08 -39.78
C GLN A 361 -2.47 29.74 -39.46
N ILE A 362 -2.80 28.69 -40.20
CA ILE A 362 -2.32 27.31 -39.95
C ILE A 362 -0.95 27.10 -40.60
N LEU A 363 -0.73 27.66 -41.79
CA LEU A 363 0.58 27.63 -42.46
C LEU A 363 1.67 28.39 -41.70
N MET A 364 1.31 29.39 -40.89
CA MET A 364 2.25 30.10 -40.00
C MET A 364 2.68 29.28 -38.77
N LEU A 365 1.94 28.23 -38.39
CA LEU A 365 2.30 27.35 -37.26
C LEU A 365 3.28 26.23 -37.67
N ALA A 366 3.49 26.03 -38.97
CA ALA A 366 4.40 25.02 -39.54
C ALA A 366 5.77 25.57 -39.96
N ALA A 367 5.97 26.89 -39.84
CA ALA A 367 7.27 27.58 -39.98
C ALA A 367 7.90 27.80 -38.60
#